data_AF-A0A1F1V2H5-F1
#
_entry.id   AF-A0A1F1V2H5-F1
#
_cell.length_a   1.000
_cell.length_b   1.000
_cell.length_c   1.000
_cell.angle_alpha   90.00
_cell.angle_beta   90.00
_cell.angle_gamma   90.00
#
_symmetry.space_group_name_H-M   'P 1'
#
loop_
_entity.id
_entity.type
_entity.pdbx_description
1 polymer ?
#
loop_
_entity_poly.entity_id
_entity_poly.type
_entity_poly.pdbx_seq_one_letter_code
_entity_poly.pdbx_strand_id
1 'polypeptide(L)' 'MCELHHVEAWRHGGETNIGNLAPLCRYHNRVNDDDPWRKKRGRIVMVRGAPVWISPRGYPVKNTNRGAMDQLFG' A
#
# COMPACT_ATOMS: atom_id res chain seq x y z
N MET A 1 8.38 0.94 -14.33
CA MET A 1 8.13 2.34 -13.94
C MET A 1 7.38 2.35 -12.62
N CYS A 2 7.80 3.23 -11.70
CA CYS A 2 7.23 3.39 -10.36
C CYS A 2 6.30 4.61 -10.33
N GLU A 3 5.18 4.49 -9.62
CA GLU A 3 4.15 5.52 -9.43
C GLU A 3 3.85 5.65 -7.94
N LEU A 4 3.56 6.87 -7.47
CA LEU A 4 3.14 7.10 -6.09
C LEU A 4 1.64 6.86 -5.95
N HIS A 5 1.29 5.99 -5.01
CA HIS A 5 -0.06 5.55 -4.76
C HIS A 5 -0.58 6.08 -3.42
N HIS A 6 -1.74 6.71 -3.43
CA HIS A 6 -2.45 7.10 -2.21
C HIS A 6 -3.08 5.88 -1.53
N VAL A 7 -2.65 5.57 -0.31
CA VAL A 7 -3.18 4.45 0.49
C VAL A 7 -4.64 4.70 0.90
N GLU A 8 -4.92 5.91 1.36
CA GLU A 8 -6.26 6.48 1.40
C GLU A 8 -6.41 7.41 0.20
N ALA A 9 -7.35 7.10 -0.69
CA ALA A 9 -7.51 7.83 -1.94
C ALA A 9 -7.79 9.32 -1.68
N TRP A 10 -7.18 10.20 -2.49
CA TRP A 10 -7.36 11.64 -2.41
C TRP A 10 -8.84 12.07 -2.44
N ARG A 11 -9.65 11.41 -3.29
CA ARG A 11 -11.11 11.65 -3.39
C ARG A 11 -11.90 11.37 -2.10
N HIS A 12 -11.31 10.64 -1.17
CA HIS A 12 -11.89 10.31 0.13
C HIS A 12 -11.28 11.15 1.27
N GLY A 13 -10.42 12.13 0.95
CA GLY A 13 -9.79 13.02 1.93
C GLY A 13 -8.36 12.64 2.30
N GLY A 14 -7.77 11.62 1.64
CA GLY A 14 -6.40 11.21 1.91
C GLY A 14 -5.37 12.28 1.56
N GLU A 15 -4.47 12.56 2.50
CA GLU A 15 -3.45 13.59 2.37
C GLU A 15 -2.35 13.21 1.36
N THR A 16 -1.71 14.19 0.74
CA THR A 16 -0.54 13.98 -0.11
C THR A 16 0.73 14.15 0.72
N ASN A 17 1.08 13.13 1.50
CA ASN A 17 2.30 13.10 2.31
C ASN A 17 2.91 11.69 2.39
N ILE A 18 4.12 11.58 2.93
CA ILE A 18 4.85 10.31 3.00
C ILE A 18 4.14 9.25 3.88
N GLY A 19 3.25 9.68 4.77
CA GLY A 19 2.45 8.77 5.61
C GLY A 19 1.29 8.11 4.85
N ASN A 20 0.90 8.65 3.70
CA ASN A 20 -0.22 8.16 2.88
C ASN A 20 0.18 7.77 1.45
N LEU A 21 1.46 7.86 1.10
CA LEU A 21 1.96 7.53 -0.24
C LEU A 21 2.85 6.28 -0.21
N ALA A 22 2.54 5.32 -1.09
CA ALA A 22 3.34 4.12 -1.29
C ALA A 22 3.87 4.02 -2.73
N PRO A 23 5.15 3.68 -2.95
CA PRO A 23 5.68 3.45 -4.29
C PRO A 23 5.20 2.09 -4.82
N LEU A 24 4.51 2.10 -5.97
CA LEU A 24 4.04 0.88 -6.64
C LEU A 24 4.50 0.84 -8.10
N CYS A 25 4.63 -0.35 -8.66
CA CYS A 25 4.76 -0.48 -10.11
C CYS A 25 3.41 -0.16 -10.77
N ARG A 26 3.43 0.35 -12.00
CA ARG A 26 2.22 0.70 -12.77
C ARG A 26 1.13 -0.38 -12.74
N TYR A 27 1.51 -1.65 -12.87
CA TYR A 27 0.56 -2.75 -12.84
C TYR A 27 -0.17 -2.84 -11.49
N HIS A 28 0.59 -2.92 -10.39
CA HIS A 28 0.01 -3.04 -9.05
C HIS A 28 -0.73 -1.78 -8.62
N ASN A 29 -0.27 -0.60 -9.04
CA ASN A 29 -1.00 0.65 -8.81
C ASN A 29 -2.39 0.60 -9.46
N ARG A 30 -2.48 0.18 -10.73
CA ARG A 30 -3.75 0.13 -11.47
C ARG A 30 -4.75 -0.91 -10.93
N VAL A 31 -4.25 -2.02 -10.38
CA VAL A 31 -5.12 -3.12 -9.92
C VAL A 31 -5.36 -3.10 -8.41
N ASN A 32 -4.75 -2.18 -7.66
CA ASN A 32 -5.00 -1.99 -6.24
C ASN A 32 -6.49 -1.69 -5.99
N ASP A 33 -7.07 -2.26 -4.93
CA ASP A 33 -8.43 -1.93 -4.52
C ASP A 33 -8.41 -0.66 -3.65
N ASP A 34 -8.72 0.49 -4.25
CA ASP A 34 -8.77 1.80 -3.56
C ASP A 34 -10.03 1.96 -2.68
N ASP A 35 -11.06 1.17 -2.97
CA ASP A 35 -12.29 1.13 -2.21
C ASP A 35 -12.19 0.01 -1.15
N PRO A 36 -12.24 0.33 0.16
CA PRO A 36 -12.12 -0.67 1.22
C PRO A 36 -13.25 -1.72 1.22
N TRP A 37 -14.36 -1.44 0.56
CA TRP A 37 -15.49 -2.38 0.39
C TRP A 37 -15.28 -3.35 -0.78
N ARG A 38 -14.32 -3.07 -1.66
CA ARG A 38 -13.93 -3.92 -2.78
C ARG A 38 -12.79 -4.86 -2.35
N LYS A 39 -12.99 -6.16 -2.55
CA LYS A 39 -12.02 -7.20 -2.16
C LYS A 39 -11.73 -8.14 -3.32
N LYS A 40 -11.10 -7.64 -4.39
CA LYS A 40 -10.80 -8.43 -5.60
C LYS A 40 -9.31 -8.71 -5.79
N ARG A 41 -8.48 -7.70 -5.59
CA ARG A 41 -7.03 -7.73 -5.83
C ARG A 41 -6.22 -7.43 -4.56
N GLY A 42 -6.89 -7.00 -3.50
CA GLY A 42 -6.24 -6.60 -2.26
C GLY A 42 -5.81 -5.14 -2.33
N ARG A 43 -5.27 -4.65 -1.23
CA ARG A 43 -4.95 -3.23 -1.06
C ARG A 43 -3.65 -3.03 -0.29
N ILE A 44 -2.95 -1.95 -0.61
CA ILE A 44 -1.87 -1.46 0.25
C ILE A 44 -2.47 -0.78 1.47
N VAL A 45 -1.83 -0.99 2.62
CA VAL A 45 -2.08 -0.25 3.86
C VAL A 45 -0.75 0.14 4.49
N MET A 46 -0.74 1.19 5.31
CA MET A 46 0.43 1.54 6.09
C MET A 46 0.36 0.86 7.46
N VAL A 47 1.36 0.05 7.78
CA VAL A 47 1.52 -0.60 9.09
C VAL A 47 2.84 -0.13 9.67
N ARG A 48 2.79 0.61 10.79
CA ARG A 48 3.99 1.15 11.48
C ARG A 48 4.93 1.92 10.54
N GLY A 49 4.35 2.72 9.63
CA GLY A 49 5.11 3.53 8.67
C GLY A 49 5.64 2.76 7.44
N ALA A 50 5.33 1.48 7.28
CA ALA A 50 5.72 0.70 6.12
C ALA A 50 4.48 0.22 5.30
N PRO A 51 4.54 0.24 3.96
CA PRO A 51 3.47 -0.28 3.14
C PRO A 51 3.41 -1.82 3.23
N VAL A 52 2.22 -2.35 3.47
CA VAL A 52 1.91 -3.79 3.54
C VAL A 52 0.75 -4.08 2.61
N TRP A 53 0.85 -5.15 1.82
CA TRP A 53 -0.29 -5.59 1.02
C TRP A 53 -1.20 -6.49 1.86
N ILE A 54 -2.49 -6.16 1.87
CA ILE A 54 -3.55 -6.98 2.46
C ILE A 54 -4.26 -7.70 1.31
N SER A 55 -4.23 -9.02 1.35
CA SER A 55 -4.94 -9.86 0.38
C SER A 55 -6.46 -9.61 0.40
N PRO A 56 -7.21 -9.98 -0.66
CA PRO A 56 -8.67 -9.90 -0.67
C PRO A 56 -9.36 -10.57 0.53
N ARG A 57 -8.71 -11.59 1.11
CA ARG A 57 -9.22 -12.34 2.27
C ARG A 57 -8.82 -11.74 3.62
N GLY A 58 -8.06 -10.65 3.63
CA GLY A 58 -7.64 -9.94 4.84
C GLY A 58 -6.26 -10.36 5.38
N TYR A 59 -5.56 -11.30 4.75
CA TYR A 59 -4.22 -11.70 5.20
C TYR A 59 -3.17 -10.65 4.82
N PRO A 60 -2.36 -10.16 5.78
CA PRO A 60 -1.23 -9.29 5.48
C PRO A 60 -0.07 -10.10 4.89
N VAL A 61 0.48 -9.63 3.79
CA VAL A 61 1.73 -10.14 3.22
C VAL A 61 2.73 -9.01 3.22
N LYS A 62 3.77 -9.18 4.02
CA LYS A 62 4.95 -8.32 3.98
C LYS A 62 5.83 -8.73 2.80
N ASN A 63 6.51 -7.76 2.21
CA ASN A 63 7.54 -8.07 1.22
C ASN A 63 8.65 -8.89 1.90
N THR A 64 9.02 -10.04 1.31
CA THR A 64 10.05 -10.92 1.87
C THR A 64 11.46 -10.33 1.72
N ASN A 65 11.64 -9.42 0.76
CA ASN A 65 12.82 -8.56 0.72
C ASN A 65 12.63 -7.49 1.78
N ARG A 66 13.26 -7.66 2.96
CA ARG A 66 13.19 -6.70 4.06
C ARG A 66 13.48 -5.31 3.52
N GLY A 67 12.47 -4.44 3.51
CA GLY A 67 12.63 -3.06 3.07
C GLY A 67 13.58 -2.32 4.01
N ALA A 68 14.14 -1.19 3.55
CA ALA A 68 15.11 -0.43 4.35
C ALA A 68 14.62 -0.13 5.78
N MET A 69 13.32 0.16 5.96
CA MET A 69 12.72 0.39 7.28
C MET A 69 12.75 -0.86 8.18
N ASP A 70 12.42 -2.03 7.63
CA ASP A 70 12.50 -3.30 8.37
C ASP A 70 13.96 -3.70 8.66
N GLN A 71 14.92 -3.29 7.84
CA GLN A 71 16.35 -3.58 8.07
C GLN A 71 16.99 -2.66 9.10
N LEU A 72 16.59 -1.39 9.14
CA LEU A 72 17.19 -0.38 10.01
C LEU A 72 16.51 -0.29 11.38
N PHE A 73 15.22 -0.62 11.46
CA PHE A 73 14.39 -0.38 12.65
C PHE A 73 13.49 -1.57 13.04
N GLY A 74 13.59 -2.71 12.35
CA GLY A 74 12.74 -3.89 12.52
C GLY A 74 13.40 -5.04 13.25
#